data_AF-A0A099NTQ4-F1
#
_entry.id   AF-A0A099NTQ4-F1
#
_cell.length_a   1.000
_cell.length_b   1.000
_cell.length_c   1.000
_cell.angle_alpha   90.00
_cell.angle_beta   90.00
_cell.angle_gamma   90.00
#
_symmetry.space_group_name_H-M   'P 1'
#
loop_
_entity.id
_entity.type
_entity.pdbx_description
1 polymer ?
#
loop_
_entity_poly.entity_id
_entity_poly.type
_entity_poly.pdbx_seq_one_letter_code
_entity_poly.pdbx_strand_id
1 'polypeptide(L)'
;MAHSLRSKSKLKAKKVKTSNPNSDYFKTQESRSQRLAEKLKENLEKQAAAKVTATDSKDPDEMDTDTPKTLQTPAEELVNVKTHGWRKSRAANYKKKKASKKNKSLKF
;
A
#
# COMPACT_ATOMS: atom_id res chain seq x y z
N MET A 1 -6.17 9.28 -49.93
CA MET A 1 -6.93 9.50 -48.69
C MET A 1 -6.06 9.17 -47.48
N ALA A 2 -6.00 10.05 -46.48
CA ALA A 2 -5.27 9.76 -45.25
C ALA A 2 -6.03 8.75 -44.37
N HIS A 3 -5.29 7.97 -43.57
CA HIS A 3 -5.91 7.08 -42.59
C HIS A 3 -6.29 7.83 -41.32
N SER A 4 -7.47 7.55 -40.77
CA SER A 4 -7.87 8.02 -39.44
C SER A 4 -6.92 7.48 -38.36
N LEU A 5 -6.75 8.23 -37.27
CA LEU A 5 -5.99 7.80 -36.09
C LEU A 5 -6.46 6.44 -35.53
N ARG A 6 -7.77 6.19 -35.58
CA ARG A 6 -8.42 4.95 -35.15
C ARG A 6 -8.49 3.87 -36.24
N SER A 7 -7.77 4.03 -37.34
CA SER A 7 -7.73 3.03 -38.41
C SER A 7 -7.09 1.74 -37.91
N LYS A 8 -7.82 0.62 -38.03
CA LYS A 8 -7.40 -0.69 -37.53
C LYS A 8 -6.05 -1.13 -38.12
N SER A 9 -5.77 -0.84 -39.39
CA SER A 9 -4.50 -1.22 -40.03
C SER A 9 -3.30 -0.53 -39.39
N LYS A 10 -3.40 0.79 -39.16
CA LYS A 10 -2.35 1.58 -38.50
C LYS A 10 -2.19 1.22 -37.02
N LEU A 11 -3.28 0.92 -36.31
CA LEU A 11 -3.22 0.45 -34.93
C LEU A 11 -2.53 -0.92 -34.81
N LYS A 12 -2.82 -1.87 -35.71
CA LYS A 12 -2.13 -3.17 -35.76
C LYS A 12 -0.63 -3.01 -36.00
N ALA A 13 -0.24 -2.14 -36.93
CA ALA A 13 1.18 -1.85 -37.18
C ALA A 13 1.88 -1.23 -35.95
N LYS A 14 1.21 -0.30 -35.24
CA LYS A 14 1.74 0.26 -33.99
C LYS A 14 1.90 -0.81 -32.90
N LYS A 15 0.93 -1.72 -32.78
CA LYS A 15 1.02 -2.84 -31.83
C LYS A 15 2.27 -3.68 -32.09
N VAL A 16 2.48 -4.12 -33.34
CA VAL A 16 3.67 -4.91 -33.70
C VAL A 16 4.97 -4.18 -33.35
N LYS A 17 5.04 -2.86 -33.61
CA LYS A 17 6.22 -2.03 -33.27
C LYS A 17 6.48 -1.87 -31.77
N THR A 18 5.46 -2.04 -30.92
CA THR A 18 5.58 -1.78 -29.47
C THR A 18 5.61 -3.05 -28.65
N SER A 19 5.06 -4.16 -29.15
CA SER A 19 4.98 -5.44 -28.44
C SER A 19 6.03 -6.46 -28.88
N ASN A 20 6.71 -6.26 -30.00
CA ASN A 20 7.73 -7.20 -30.46
C ASN A 20 9.01 -7.03 -29.60
N PRO A 21 9.52 -8.08 -28.96
CA PRO A 21 10.76 -8.02 -28.17
C PRO A 21 11.96 -7.46 -28.93
N ASN A 22 12.00 -7.68 -30.24
CA ASN A 22 13.10 -7.22 -31.08
C ASN A 22 12.96 -5.76 -31.53
N SER A 23 11.83 -5.11 -31.25
CA SER A 23 11.61 -3.71 -31.62
C SER A 23 12.35 -2.74 -30.70
N ASP A 24 12.81 -1.63 -31.25
CA ASP A 24 13.52 -0.61 -30.48
C ASP A 24 12.64 0.03 -29.40
N TYR A 25 11.34 0.19 -29.66
CA TYR A 25 10.38 0.70 -28.67
C TYR A 25 10.26 -0.20 -27.45
N PHE A 26 10.21 -1.51 -27.66
CA PHE A 26 10.11 -2.47 -26.56
C PHE A 26 11.41 -2.48 -25.74
N LYS A 27 12.57 -2.59 -26.41
CA LYS A 27 13.89 -2.59 -25.75
C LYS A 27 14.15 -1.32 -24.94
N THR A 28 13.79 -0.15 -25.49
CA THR A 28 13.96 1.13 -24.79
C THR A 28 13.05 1.23 -23.57
N GLN A 29 11.82 0.72 -23.64
CA GLN A 29 10.91 0.70 -22.51
C GLN A 29 11.38 -0.27 -21.41
N GLU A 30 11.83 -1.48 -21.77
CA GLU A 30 12.33 -2.47 -20.82
C GLU A 30 13.63 -2.02 -20.14
N SER A 31 14.60 -1.50 -20.90
CA SER A 31 15.85 -0.98 -20.31
C SER A 31 15.58 0.15 -19.32
N ARG A 32 14.57 1.00 -19.59
CA ARG A 32 14.14 2.05 -18.66
C ARG A 32 13.49 1.47 -17.41
N SER A 33 12.63 0.47 -17.53
CA SER A 33 11.96 -0.14 -16.37
C SER A 33 12.97 -0.85 -15.46
N GLN A 34 13.96 -1.55 -16.03
CA GLN A 34 15.06 -2.18 -15.30
C GLN A 34 15.87 -1.15 -14.51
N ARG A 35 16.32 -0.07 -15.18
CA ARG A 35 17.06 1.02 -14.52
C ARG A 35 16.29 1.65 -13.36
N LEU A 36 14.98 1.83 -13.51
CA LEU A 36 14.15 2.37 -12.44
C LEU A 36 14.03 1.39 -11.27
N ALA A 37 13.87 0.09 -11.54
CA ALA A 37 13.81 -0.92 -10.50
C ALA A 37 15.12 -1.01 -9.70
N GLU A 38 16.27 -0.91 -10.36
CA GLU A 38 17.59 -0.87 -9.70
C GLU A 38 17.73 0.36 -8.80
N LYS A 39 17.39 1.55 -9.31
CA LYS A 39 17.43 2.79 -8.51
C LYS A 39 16.49 2.75 -7.31
N LEU A 40 15.32 2.12 -7.45
CA LEU A 40 14.38 1.97 -6.34
C LEU A 40 14.94 1.04 -5.25
N LYS A 41 15.57 -0.07 -5.63
CA LYS A 41 16.23 -0.97 -4.67
C LYS A 41 17.37 -0.27 -3.95
N GLU A 42 18.26 0.37 -4.70
CA GLU A 42 19.39 1.13 -4.14
C GLU A 42 18.91 2.24 -3.19
N ASN A 43 17.84 2.94 -3.55
CA ASN A 43 17.29 3.98 -2.69
C ASN A 43 16.68 3.42 -1.39
N LEU A 44 16.01 2.27 -1.46
CA LEU A 44 15.48 1.58 -0.28
C LEU A 44 16.63 1.18 0.65
N GLU A 45 17.69 0.57 0.12
CA GLU A 45 18.88 0.19 0.89
C GLU A 45 19.55 1.40 1.54
N LYS A 46 19.69 2.52 0.82
CA LYS A 46 20.19 3.79 1.37
C LYS A 46 19.32 4.31 2.50
N GLN A 47 18.00 4.26 2.36
CA GLN A 47 17.08 4.69 3.41
C GLN A 47 17.17 3.76 4.64
N ALA A 48 17.28 2.45 4.44
CA ALA A 48 17.45 1.49 5.53
C ALA A 48 18.77 1.73 6.28
N ALA A 49 19.88 1.92 5.55
CA ALA A 49 21.17 2.24 6.14
C ALA A 49 21.14 3.59 6.89
N ALA A 50 20.53 4.62 6.30
CA ALA A 50 20.39 5.94 6.92
C ALA A 50 19.59 5.88 8.23
N LYS A 51 18.52 5.07 8.28
CA LYS A 51 17.75 4.83 9.51
C LYS A 51 18.61 4.19 10.60
N VAL A 52 19.38 3.15 10.26
CA VAL A 52 20.28 2.48 11.22
C VAL A 52 21.36 3.45 11.74
N THR A 53 21.93 4.30 10.88
CA THR A 53 22.92 5.29 11.33
C THR A 53 22.32 6.44 12.14
N ALA A 54 21.05 6.79 11.89
CA ALA A 54 20.33 7.81 12.66
C ALA A 54 20.01 7.31 14.07
N THR A 55 19.71 6.01 14.25
CA THR A 55 19.46 5.42 15.58
C THR A 55 20.68 5.37 16.50
N ASP A 56 21.91 5.45 15.96
CA ASP A 56 23.15 5.54 16.76
C ASP A 56 23.48 6.98 17.21
N SER A 57 22.81 7.99 16.64
CA SER A 57 22.96 9.40 17.01
C SER A 57 21.70 9.90 17.71
N LYS A 58 21.61 9.57 19.01
CA LYS A 58 20.71 10.10 20.05
C LYS A 58 19.99 11.41 19.69
N ASP A 59 18.73 11.30 19.24
CA ASP A 59 17.73 12.38 19.30
C ASP A 59 16.38 11.77 19.77
N PRO A 60 15.69 12.36 20.77
CA PRO A 60 14.60 11.70 21.51
C PRO A 60 13.19 11.83 20.89
N ASP A 61 13.06 12.21 19.62
CA ASP A 61 11.76 12.43 18.96
C ASP A 61 11.50 11.52 17.76
N GLU A 62 12.14 10.34 17.70
CA GLU A 62 11.73 9.30 16.75
C GLU A 62 10.48 8.58 17.30
N MET A 63 9.32 8.90 16.70
CA MET A 63 8.08 8.13 16.86
C MET A 63 8.32 6.71 16.33
N ASP A 64 8.83 5.89 17.23
CA ASP A 64 9.00 4.45 17.11
C ASP A 64 7.64 3.79 16.84
N THR A 65 7.38 3.53 15.56
CA THR A 65 6.20 2.79 15.12
C THR A 65 6.46 1.28 15.01
N ASP A 66 7.64 0.78 15.39
CA ASP A 66 8.00 -0.63 15.24
C ASP A 66 8.46 -1.34 16.53
N THR A 67 8.46 -0.69 17.70
CA THR A 67 8.49 -1.43 18.97
C THR A 67 7.10 -1.87 19.44
N PRO A 68 6.89 -3.17 19.73
CA PRO A 68 5.76 -3.57 20.55
C PRO A 68 5.99 -3.01 21.96
N LYS A 69 5.34 -1.88 22.28
CA LYS A 69 5.28 -1.33 23.63
C LYS A 69 4.88 -2.43 24.61
N THR A 70 5.84 -2.89 25.40
CA THR A 70 5.61 -3.56 26.69
C THR A 70 4.95 -2.54 27.62
N LEU A 71 3.63 -2.42 27.51
CA LEU A 71 2.80 -1.57 28.35
C LEU A 71 2.75 -2.16 29.77
N GLN A 72 3.54 -1.60 30.68
CA GLN A 72 3.26 -1.66 32.11
C GLN A 72 2.08 -0.73 32.42
N THR A 73 0.86 -1.24 32.29
CA THR A 73 -0.39 -0.73 32.86
C THR A 73 -1.22 -1.94 33.29
N PRO A 74 -2.03 -1.84 34.36
CA PRO A 74 -2.45 -3.00 35.17
C PRO A 74 -3.21 -4.06 34.38
N ALA A 75 -3.04 -5.30 34.83
CA ALA A 75 -3.30 -6.59 34.20
C ALA A 75 -4.76 -6.96 33.86
N GLU A 76 -5.61 -6.00 33.47
CA GLU A 76 -6.95 -6.30 32.96
C GLU A 76 -7.05 -5.90 31.49
N GLU A 77 -7.03 -6.91 30.64
CA GLU A 77 -7.28 -6.83 29.19
C GLU A 77 -6.09 -6.35 28.32
N LEU A 78 -4.97 -7.08 28.40
CA LEU A 78 -4.30 -7.50 27.17
C LEU A 78 -5.33 -8.30 26.36
N VAL A 79 -6.21 -7.61 25.62
CA VAL A 79 -7.21 -8.24 24.76
C VAL A 79 -6.41 -9.05 23.77
N ASN A 80 -6.34 -10.35 24.01
CA ASN A 80 -5.77 -11.32 23.10
C ASN A 80 -6.59 -11.20 21.81
N VAL A 81 -6.09 -10.42 20.86
CA VAL A 81 -6.78 -10.14 19.60
C VAL A 81 -6.74 -11.46 18.85
N LYS A 82 -7.78 -12.28 19.00
CA LYS A 82 -7.98 -13.48 18.20
C LYS A 82 -8.06 -13.04 16.74
N THR A 83 -6.93 -13.10 16.03
CA THR A 83 -6.79 -12.78 14.61
C THR A 83 -7.56 -13.75 13.72
N HIS A 84 -8.01 -14.87 14.29
CA HIS A 84 -8.86 -15.87 13.66
C HIS A 84 -10.34 -15.45 13.49
N GLY A 85 -10.72 -14.22 13.86
CA GLY A 85 -12.08 -13.69 13.69
C GLY A 85 -12.14 -12.42 12.83
N TRP A 86 -13.35 -12.07 12.39
CA TRP A 86 -13.61 -10.80 11.70
C TRP A 86 -13.15 -9.65 12.59
N ARG A 87 -12.20 -8.84 12.11
CA ARG A 87 -11.71 -7.66 12.84
C ARG A 87 -12.90 -6.83 13.28
N LYS A 88 -13.04 -6.59 14.60
CA LYS A 88 -14.14 -5.78 15.17
C LYS A 88 -14.09 -4.37 14.58
N SER A 89 -14.74 -4.15 13.44
CA SER A 89 -14.76 -2.83 12.82
C SER A 89 -15.71 -1.93 13.58
N ARG A 90 -15.28 -0.68 13.83
CA ARG A 90 -16.14 0.34 14.44
C ARG A 90 -17.44 0.52 13.63
N ALA A 91 -17.40 0.27 12.31
CA ALA A 91 -18.55 0.27 11.42
C ALA A 91 -19.60 -0.81 11.76
N ALA A 92 -19.17 -2.05 12.04
CA ALA A 92 -20.09 -3.13 12.42
C ALA A 92 -20.77 -2.85 13.77
N ASN A 93 -19.99 -2.37 14.75
CA ASN A 93 -20.51 -1.96 16.05
C ASN A 93 -21.49 -0.78 15.96
N TYR A 94 -21.17 0.21 15.13
CA TYR A 94 -22.04 1.36 14.89
C TYR A 94 -23.36 0.95 14.23
N LYS A 95 -23.32 0.08 13.20
CA LYS A 95 -24.52 -0.42 12.52
C LYS A 95 -25.44 -1.17 13.48
N LYS A 96 -24.89 -2.05 14.33
CA LYS A 96 -25.65 -2.78 15.35
C LYS A 96 -26.28 -1.86 16.40
N LYS A 97 -25.51 -0.89 16.92
CA LYS A 97 -26.00 0.09 17.92
C LYS A 97 -27.03 1.07 17.35
N LYS A 98 -26.90 1.48 16.09
CA LYS A 98 -27.86 2.38 15.43
C LYS A 98 -29.18 1.68 15.12
N ALA A 99 -29.14 0.41 14.71
CA ALA A 99 -30.33 -0.41 14.48
C ALA A 99 -31.13 -0.64 15.77
N SER A 100 -30.45 -0.94 16.89
CA SER A 100 -31.14 -1.22 18.16
C SER A 100 -31.74 0.01 18.86
N LYS A 101 -31.29 1.23 18.53
CA LYS A 101 -31.85 2.48 19.08
C LYS A 101 -33.17 2.91 18.44
N LYS A 102 -33.51 2.41 17.24
CA LYS A 102 -34.74 2.81 16.53
C LYS A 102 -36.02 2.16 17.08
N ASN A 103 -35.92 1.05 17.82
CA ASN A 103 -37.07 0.28 18.29
C ASN A 103 -37.34 0.42 19.80
N LYS A 104 -36.69 1.36 20.49
CA LYS A 104 -37.00 1.65 21.90
C LYS A 104 -38.14 2.65 21.94
N SER A 105 -39.39 2.19 21.92
CA SER A 105 -40.51 3.04 22.33
C SER A 105 -40.32 3.39 23.80
N LEU A 106 -40.37 4.69 24.11
CA LEU A 106 -40.48 5.17 25.47
C LEU A 106 -41.78 4.61 26.04
N LYS A 107 -41.68 3.62 26.94
CA LYS A 107 -42.78 3.27 27.82
C LYS A 107 -42.81 4.36 28.88
N PHE A 108 -43.81 5.23 28.77
CA PHE A 108 -44.23 6.14 29.84
C PHE A 108 -44.75 5.34 31.02
#